data_AF-A0A4P6DTL2-F1
#
_entry.id   AF-A0A4P6DTL2-F1
#
_cell.length_a   1.000
_cell.length_b   1.000
_cell.length_c   1.000
_cell.angle_alpha   90.00
_cell.angle_beta   90.00
_cell.angle_gamma   90.00
#
_symmetry.space_group_name_H-M   'P 1'
#
loop_
_entity.id
_entity.type
_entity.pdbx_description
1 polymer ?
#
loop_
_entity_poly.entity_id
_entity_poly.type
_entity_poly.pdbx_seq_one_letter_code
_entity_poly.pdbx_strand_id
1 'polypeptide(L)'
;MPSAGRFPEESVQEALERALRNAKHLKSVHAPAIAVMRSLAWKLDNWDTLAEIAIRESEEFGCKPRVPQNDNVTAATFLKYCAALGLTFDQASAEPRPKSEPQTKPARPSNKIVQFRQRA
;
A
#
# COMPACT_ATOMS: atom_id res chain seq x y z
N MET A 1 -0.69 -28.39 21.80
CA MET A 1 -0.13 -27.02 21.70
C MET A 1 -0.51 -26.49 20.34
N PRO A 2 -1.36 -25.46 20.22
CA PRO A 2 -1.62 -24.85 18.91
C PRO A 2 -0.28 -24.36 18.38
N SER A 3 0.07 -24.73 17.16
CA SER A 3 1.27 -24.25 16.48
C SER A 3 1.25 -22.72 16.51
N ALA A 4 2.31 -22.09 17.01
CA ALA A 4 2.51 -20.66 16.80
C ALA A 4 2.45 -20.42 15.28
N GLY A 5 1.34 -19.85 14.81
CA GLY A 5 1.10 -19.64 13.39
C GLY A 5 2.25 -18.83 12.81
N ARG A 6 2.75 -19.25 11.64
CA ARG A 6 3.81 -18.56 10.89
C ARG A 6 3.51 -17.06 10.69
N PHE A 7 2.22 -16.70 10.70
CA PHE A 7 1.72 -15.34 10.70
C PHE A 7 0.65 -15.22 11.80
N PRO A 8 0.88 -14.41 12.85
CA PRO A 8 -0.15 -14.14 13.85
C PRO A 8 -1.30 -13.32 13.23
N GLU A 9 -2.52 -13.58 13.68
CA GLU A 9 -3.66 -12.68 13.44
C GLU A 9 -3.52 -11.48 14.39
N GLU A 10 -2.94 -10.39 13.89
CA GLU A 10 -2.74 -9.14 14.62
C GLU A 10 -3.06 -7.95 13.71
N SER A 11 -3.38 -6.81 14.31
CA SER A 11 -3.63 -5.56 13.57
C SER A 11 -2.36 -5.00 12.91
N VAL A 12 -2.52 -4.15 11.91
CA VAL A 12 -1.39 -3.47 11.25
C VAL A 12 -0.62 -2.62 12.26
N GLN A 13 -1.31 -1.96 13.19
CA GLN A 13 -0.68 -1.22 14.29
C GLN A 13 0.17 -2.12 15.20
N GLU A 14 -0.34 -3.27 15.64
CA GLU A 14 0.40 -4.20 16.50
C GLU A 14 1.63 -4.77 15.80
N ALA A 15 1.47 -5.16 14.53
CA ALA A 15 2.57 -5.64 13.69
C ALA A 15 3.65 -4.57 13.52
N LEU A 16 3.26 -3.30 13.30
CA LEU A 16 4.19 -2.18 13.19
C LEU A 16 4.96 -1.98 14.49
N GLU A 17 4.29 -1.90 15.64
CA GLU A 17 4.97 -1.69 16.92
C GLU A 17 5.90 -2.86 17.27
N ARG A 18 5.51 -4.10 16.93
CA ARG A 18 6.36 -5.27 17.06
C ARG A 18 7.61 -5.16 16.20
N ALA A 19 7.48 -4.71 14.95
CA ALA A 19 8.61 -4.47 14.05
C ALA A 19 9.54 -3.37 14.59
N LEU A 20 8.98 -2.25 15.07
CA LEU A 20 9.75 -1.13 15.63
C LEU A 20 10.53 -1.54 16.89
N ARG A 21 9.95 -2.35 17.78
CA ARG A 21 10.65 -2.88 18.97
C ARG A 21 11.85 -3.76 18.60
N ASN A 22 11.75 -4.51 17.50
CA ASN A 22 12.80 -5.41 17.04
C ASN A 22 13.89 -4.71 16.21
N ALA A 23 13.60 -3.52 15.67
CA ALA A 23 14.48 -2.77 14.79
C ALA A 23 15.55 -1.97 15.56
N LYS A 24 16.70 -2.59 15.82
CA LYS A 24 17.83 -1.99 16.57
C LYS A 24 18.56 -0.85 15.84
N HIS A 25 18.38 -0.74 14.53
CA HIS A 25 19.05 0.27 13.68
C HIS A 25 18.33 1.62 13.66
N LEU A 26 17.08 1.69 14.13
CA LEU A 26 16.30 2.92 14.16
C LEU A 26 16.76 3.85 15.28
N LYS A 27 16.80 5.14 14.97
CA LYS A 27 17.23 6.24 15.83
C LYS A 27 16.13 7.32 15.90
N SER A 28 16.29 8.27 16.82
CA SER A 28 15.37 9.40 17.01
C SER A 28 15.11 10.22 15.74
N VAL A 29 16.07 10.29 14.80
CA VAL A 29 15.91 10.98 13.51
C VAL A 29 14.77 10.40 12.65
N HIS A 30 14.40 9.13 12.87
CA HIS A 30 13.30 8.47 12.16
C HIS A 30 11.92 8.70 12.81
N ALA A 31 11.86 9.43 13.93
CA ALA A 31 10.61 9.67 14.66
C ALA A 31 9.47 10.25 13.80
N PRO A 32 9.71 11.21 12.88
CA PRO A 32 8.65 11.71 12.00
C PRO A 32 8.08 10.62 11.08
N ALA A 33 8.95 9.78 10.50
CA ALA A 33 8.51 8.67 9.64
C ALA A 33 7.71 7.63 10.44
N ILE A 34 8.13 7.33 11.66
CA ILE A 34 7.41 6.43 12.57
C ILE A 34 6.03 6.98 12.93
N ALA A 35 5.92 8.28 13.23
CA ALA A 35 4.64 8.92 13.53
C ALA A 35 3.67 8.85 12.34
N VAL A 36 4.17 9.10 11.13
CA VAL A 36 3.37 8.97 9.90
C VAL A 36 2.91 7.52 9.70
N MET A 37 3.79 6.54 9.87
CA MET A 37 3.41 5.12 9.75
C MET A 37 2.35 4.71 10.77
N ARG A 38 2.41 5.19 12.02
CA ARG A 38 1.37 4.93 13.02
C ARG A 38 0.02 5.47 12.60
N SER A 39 -0.03 6.67 12.03
CA SER A 39 -1.26 7.26 11.51
C SER A 39 -1.82 6.45 10.33
N LEU A 40 -0.95 5.98 9.43
CA LEU A 40 -1.36 5.12 8.31
C LEU A 40 -1.83 3.74 8.77
N ALA A 41 -1.16 3.14 9.75
CA ALA A 41 -1.55 1.85 10.34
C ALA A 41 -2.93 1.95 10.99
N TRP A 42 -3.18 3.00 11.79
CA TRP A 42 -4.50 3.25 12.36
C TRP A 42 -5.58 3.39 11.27
N LYS A 43 -5.29 4.13 10.20
CA LYS A 43 -6.24 4.28 9.08
C LYS A 43 -6.58 2.94 8.43
N LEU A 44 -5.60 2.05 8.27
CA LEU A 44 -5.81 0.72 7.67
C LEU A 44 -6.67 -0.17 8.57
N ASP A 45 -6.37 -0.22 9.87
CA ASP A 45 -7.09 -1.08 10.82
C ASP A 45 -8.55 -0.63 11.02
N ASN A 46 -8.83 0.66 10.92
CA ASN A 46 -10.15 1.22 11.24
C ASN A 46 -11.03 1.44 9.99
N TRP A 47 -10.53 1.18 8.79
CA TRP A 47 -11.26 1.48 7.56
C TRP A 47 -12.63 0.77 7.50
N ASP A 48 -12.63 -0.54 7.72
CA ASP A 48 -13.85 -1.35 7.62
C ASP A 48 -14.85 -0.97 8.71
N THR A 49 -14.39 -0.75 9.93
CA THR A 49 -15.23 -0.26 11.04
C THR A 49 -15.88 1.09 10.72
N LEU A 50 -15.13 2.04 10.15
CA LEU A 50 -15.68 3.35 9.76
C LEU A 50 -16.72 3.22 8.63
N ALA A 51 -16.50 2.31 7.69
CA ALA A 51 -17.46 2.02 6.62
C ALA A 51 -18.74 1.39 7.18
N GLU A 52 -18.61 0.41 8.07
CA GLU A 52 -19.73 -0.25 8.74
C GLU A 52 -20.57 0.73 9.56
N ILE A 53 -19.93 1.61 10.34
CA ILE A 53 -20.62 2.66 11.09
C ILE A 53 -21.41 3.57 10.14
N ALA A 54 -20.78 4.03 9.06
CA ALA A 54 -21.43 4.91 8.09
C ALA A 54 -22.61 4.25 7.36
N ILE A 55 -22.55 2.92 7.14
CA ILE A 55 -23.67 2.14 6.58
C ILE A 55 -24.78 2.03 7.62
N ARG A 56 -24.46 1.66 8.85
CA ARG A 56 -25.44 1.52 9.93
C ARG A 56 -26.19 2.82 10.21
N GLU A 57 -25.49 3.94 10.28
CA GLU A 57 -26.12 5.26 10.43
C GLU A 57 -27.07 5.58 9.28
N SER A 58 -26.71 5.17 8.06
CA SER A 58 -27.55 5.39 6.87
C SER A 58 -28.87 4.65 6.94
N GLU A 59 -28.84 3.41 7.45
CA GLU A 59 -30.01 2.56 7.67
C GLU A 59 -30.90 3.14 8.78
N GLU A 60 -30.30 3.66 9.85
CA GLU A 60 -31.03 4.27 10.97
C GLU A 60 -31.74 5.57 10.57
N PHE A 61 -31.05 6.45 9.83
CA PHE A 61 -31.60 7.75 9.45
C PHE A 61 -32.30 7.76 8.08
N GLY A 62 -32.39 6.61 7.40
CA GLY A 62 -33.00 6.49 6.07
C GLY A 62 -32.32 7.37 5.02
N CYS A 63 -31.02 7.64 5.17
CA CYS A 63 -30.24 8.52 4.29
C CYS A 63 -29.19 7.72 3.51
N LYS A 64 -28.53 8.36 2.54
CA LYS A 64 -27.46 7.70 1.79
C LYS A 64 -26.22 7.51 2.69
N PRO A 65 -25.59 6.33 2.70
CA PRO A 65 -24.41 6.08 3.51
C PRO A 65 -23.27 7.01 3.11
N ARG A 66 -22.68 7.64 4.13
CA ARG A 66 -21.54 8.55 3.98
C ARG A 66 -20.24 7.80 4.23
N VAL A 67 -20.09 6.65 3.58
CA VAL A 67 -18.84 5.88 3.64
C VAL A 67 -17.72 6.78 3.13
N PRO A 68 -16.62 6.92 3.88
CA PRO A 68 -15.47 7.66 3.38
C PRO A 68 -15.01 7.09 2.03
N GLN A 69 -14.40 7.91 1.18
CA GLN A 69 -13.90 7.45 -0.12
C GLN A 69 -12.74 6.47 0.09
N ASN A 70 -12.83 5.26 -0.47
CA ASN A 70 -11.74 4.29 -0.38
C ASN A 70 -10.47 4.85 -1.04
N ASP A 71 -9.36 4.78 -0.31
CA ASP A 71 -8.05 5.22 -0.72
C ASP A 71 -7.11 4.03 -0.96
N ASN A 72 -6.96 3.67 -2.24
CA ASN A 72 -6.10 2.59 -2.69
C ASN A 72 -4.59 2.90 -2.58
N VAL A 73 -4.21 4.11 -2.14
CA VAL A 73 -2.81 4.57 -2.08
C VAL A 73 -2.22 4.44 -0.69
N THR A 74 -3.05 4.46 0.37
CA THR A 74 -2.59 4.39 1.77
C THR A 74 -1.77 3.13 2.02
N ALA A 75 -2.27 1.94 1.63
CA ALA A 75 -1.57 0.67 1.85
C ALA A 75 -0.22 0.63 1.12
N ALA A 76 -0.17 1.07 -0.15
CA ALA A 76 1.06 1.14 -0.92
C ALA A 76 2.08 2.11 -0.30
N THR A 77 1.61 3.24 0.23
CA THR A 77 2.47 4.23 0.88
C THR A 77 3.01 3.72 2.21
N PHE A 78 2.19 3.04 3.00
CA PHE A 78 2.60 2.38 4.23
C PHE A 78 3.75 1.39 3.97
N LEU A 79 3.58 0.49 2.98
CA LEU A 79 4.61 -0.48 2.62
C LEU A 79 5.91 0.19 2.13
N LYS A 80 5.82 1.31 1.39
CA LYS A 80 7.00 2.09 0.97
C LYS A 80 7.76 2.66 2.16
N TYR A 81 7.07 3.15 3.19
CA TYR A 81 7.73 3.65 4.40
C TYR A 81 8.33 2.53 5.25
N CYS A 82 7.66 1.38 5.34
CA CYS A 82 8.25 0.19 5.95
C CYS A 82 9.55 -0.21 5.25
N ALA A 83 9.58 -0.19 3.91
CA ALA A 83 10.80 -0.47 3.15
C ALA A 83 11.89 0.59 3.35
N ALA A 84 11.53 1.88 3.34
CA ALA A 84 12.48 2.98 3.56
C ALA A 84 13.14 2.93 4.95
N LEU A 85 12.47 2.34 5.94
CA LEU A 85 13.00 2.15 7.29
C LEU A 85 13.68 0.77 7.48
N GLY A 86 13.77 -0.05 6.44
CA GLY A 86 14.33 -1.40 6.53
C GLY A 86 13.52 -2.34 7.43
N LEU A 87 12.20 -2.12 7.52
CA LEU A 87 11.27 -2.97 8.29
C LEU A 87 10.68 -4.11 7.44
N THR A 88 10.79 -4.02 6.12
CA THR A 88 10.42 -5.12 5.20
C THR A 88 11.65 -5.95 4.86
N PHE A 89 11.44 -7.17 4.36
CA PHE A 89 12.49 -7.96 3.73
C PHE A 89 13.30 -7.08 2.78
N ASP A 90 14.61 -7.12 2.93
CA ASP A 90 15.52 -6.37 2.08
C ASP A 90 15.23 -6.73 0.62
N GLN A 91 14.84 -5.75 -0.19
CA GLN A 91 14.73 -5.95 -1.63
C GLN A 91 16.08 -6.39 -2.23
N ALA A 92 17.20 -6.26 -1.50
CA ALA A 92 18.49 -6.82 -1.88
C ALA A 92 18.64 -8.34 -1.59
N SER A 93 17.80 -8.94 -0.74
CA SER A 93 17.72 -10.40 -0.57
C SER A 93 16.73 -11.06 -1.54
N ALA A 94 15.95 -10.26 -2.29
CA ALA A 94 15.38 -10.77 -3.52
C ALA A 94 16.55 -10.92 -4.49
N GLU A 95 16.85 -12.16 -4.87
CA GLU A 95 17.78 -12.49 -5.95
C GLU A 95 17.68 -11.47 -7.10
N PRO A 96 18.80 -11.13 -7.76
CA PRO A 96 18.78 -10.17 -8.85
C PRO A 96 17.67 -10.57 -9.81
N ARG A 97 16.65 -9.71 -9.95
CA ARG A 97 15.65 -9.87 -11.01
C ARG A 97 16.43 -10.16 -12.28
N PRO A 98 16.20 -11.29 -12.98
CA PRO A 98 16.91 -11.57 -14.22
C PRO A 98 16.76 -10.31 -15.07
N LYS A 99 17.89 -9.79 -15.57
CA LYS A 99 17.91 -8.61 -16.44
C LYS A 99 16.77 -8.80 -17.42
N SER A 100 15.79 -7.92 -17.36
CA SER A 100 14.73 -7.89 -18.36
C SER A 100 15.47 -7.88 -19.69
N GLU A 101 15.28 -8.92 -20.49
CA GLU A 101 15.70 -8.88 -21.89
C GLU A 101 15.25 -7.53 -22.44
N PRO A 102 16.11 -6.82 -23.19
CA PRO A 102 15.79 -5.49 -23.67
C PRO A 102 14.40 -5.53 -24.30
N GLN A 103 13.45 -4.83 -23.67
CA GLN A 103 12.12 -4.66 -24.21
C GLN A 103 12.31 -4.14 -25.63
N THR A 104 12.04 -5.01 -26.60
CA THR A 104 11.96 -4.64 -28.00
C THR A 104 11.04 -3.43 -28.04
N LYS A 105 11.62 -2.29 -28.44
CA LYS A 105 10.97 -0.99 -28.55
C LYS A 105 9.52 -1.18 -29.04
N PRO A 106 8.50 -0.57 -28.41
CA PRO A 106 7.15 -0.71 -28.90
C PRO A 106 7.13 -0.26 -30.37
N ALA A 107 6.72 -1.17 -31.24
CA ALA A 107 6.53 -0.88 -32.64
C ALA A 107 5.58 0.31 -32.75
N ARG A 108 6.09 1.39 -33.34
CA ARG A 108 5.38 2.63 -33.64
C ARG A 108 4.01 2.28 -34.25
N PRO A 109 2.88 2.78 -33.72
CA PRO A 109 1.59 2.50 -34.34
C PRO A 109 1.57 3.15 -35.73
N SER A 110 1.50 2.31 -36.76
CA SER A 110 1.33 2.71 -38.16
C SER A 110 -0.08 3.24 -38.37
N ASN A 111 -0.32 4.52 -38.05
CA ASN A 111 -1.56 5.21 -38.42
C ASN A 111 -1.63 5.40 -39.94
N LYS A 112 -2.23 4.45 -40.65
CA LYS A 112 -2.57 4.54 -42.09
C LYS A 112 -3.81 5.42 -42.38
N ILE A 113 -4.10 6.42 -41.54
CA ILE A 113 -5.29 7.29 -41.72
C ILE A 113 -4.91 8.73 -42.12
N VAL A 114 -3.62 9.06 -42.30
CA VAL A 114 -3.19 10.45 -42.63
C VAL A 114 -2.65 10.62 -44.06
N GLN A 115 -2.62 9.58 -44.91
CA GLN A 115 -2.09 9.69 -46.28
C GLN A 115 -3.11 9.93 -47.41
N PHE A 116 -4.40 10.09 -47.10
CA PHE A 116 -5.43 10.27 -48.14
C PHE A 116 -5.90 11.71 -48.38
N ARG A 117 -5.20 12.73 -47.85
CA ARG A 117 -5.61 14.14 -47.99
C ARG A 117 -4.56 15.10 -48.54
N GLN A 118 -3.53 14.59 -49.22
CA GLN A 118 -2.54 15.45 -49.91
C GLN A 118 -2.38 15.16 -51.41
N ARG A 119 -3.22 14.32 -52.01
CA ARG A 119 -3.33 14.20 -53.47
C ARG A 119 -4.76 13.86 -53.89
N ALA A 120 -5.62 14.87 -53.88
CA ALA A 120 -6.82 14.97 -54.71
C ALA A 120 -7.21 16.45 -54.76
#